data_AF-A0A966L1D9-F1
#
_entry.id   AF-A0A966L1D9-F1
#
_cell.length_a   1.000
_cell.length_b   1.000
_cell.length_c   1.000
_cell.angle_alpha   90.00
_cell.angle_beta   90.00
_cell.angle_gamma   90.00
#
_symmetry.space_group_name_H-M   'P 1'
#
loop_
_entity.id
_entity.type
_entity.pdbx_description
1 polymer ?
#
loop_
_entity_poly.entity_id
_entity_poly.type
_entity_poly.pdbx_seq_one_letter_code
_entity_poly.pdbx_strand_id
1 'polypeptide(L)' 'KIADLVGDKFDLTPAGILQRLDLRRPIYQKTAAYGHFGRVDPDFTWEKTDCADDLRSAAGL' A
#
# COMPACT_ATOMS: atom_id res chain seq x y z
N LYS A 1 19.01 6.88 -0.56
CA LYS A 1 18.02 7.74 -1.27
C LYS A 1 16.64 7.08 -1.35
N ILE A 2 16.45 5.97 -2.07
CA ILE A 2 15.10 5.32 -2.13
C ILE A 2 14.66 4.78 -0.77
N ALA A 3 15.55 4.05 -0.07
CA ALA A 3 15.23 3.49 1.25
C ALA A 3 14.82 4.57 2.26
N ASP A 4 15.50 5.72 2.23
CA ASP A 4 15.20 6.86 3.11
C ASP A 4 13.80 7.43 2.79
N LEU A 5 13.49 7.64 1.50
CA LEU A 5 12.14 8.05 1.08
C LEU A 5 11.05 7.07 1.52
N VAL A 6 11.35 5.76 1.50
CA VAL A 6 10.41 4.75 2.00
C VAL A 6 10.22 4.90 3.51
N GLY A 7 11.30 5.04 4.27
CA GLY A 7 11.23 5.23 5.73
C GLY A 7 10.51 6.51 6.15
N ASP A 8 10.65 7.58 5.37
CA ASP A 8 10.00 8.87 5.63
C ASP A 8 8.51 8.87 5.27
N LYS A 9 8.11 8.10 4.24
CA LYS A 9 6.74 8.12 3.70
C LYS A 9 5.84 7.00 4.21
N PHE A 10 6.40 5.88 4.63
CA PHE A 10 5.63 4.71 5.04
C PHE A 10 5.95 4.32 6.49
N ASP A 11 4.95 4.34 7.36
CA ASP A 11 5.03 3.68 8.66
C ASP A 11 4.92 2.16 8.46
N LEU A 12 6.08 1.50 8.50
CA LEU A 12 6.22 0.05 8.31
C LEU A 12 6.06 -0.75 9.60
N THR A 13 5.63 -0.13 10.70
CA THR A 13 5.24 -0.88 11.90
C THR A 13 3.97 -1.70 11.62
N PRO A 14 3.72 -2.80 12.36
CA PRO A 14 2.49 -3.58 12.17
C PRO A 14 1.21 -2.75 12.28
N ALA A 15 1.19 -1.77 13.19
CA ALA A 15 0.05 -0.87 13.37
C ALA A 15 -0.09 0.11 12.18
N GLY A 16 1.01 0.70 11.71
CA GLY A 16 1.03 1.59 10.55
C GLY A 16 0.51 0.92 9.29
N ILE A 17 0.97 -0.32 9.02
CA ILE A 17 0.50 -1.11 7.87
C ILE A 17 -1.00 -1.38 7.95
N LEU A 18 -1.50 -1.81 9.12
CA LEU A 18 -2.93 -2.05 9.33
C LEU A 18 -3.78 -0.80 9.08
N GLN A 19 -3.32 0.36 9.55
CA GLN A 19 -4.02 1.62 9.41
C GLN A 19 -3.99 2.12 7.96
N ARG A 20 -2.80 2.16 7.34
CA ARG A 20 -2.61 2.70 5.99
C ARG A 20 -3.36 1.91 4.93
N LEU A 21 -3.40 0.60 5.08
CA LEU A 21 -4.08 -0.32 4.16
C LEU A 21 -5.51 -0.65 4.60
N ASP A 22 -6.01 -0.10 5.70
CA ASP A 22 -7.37 -0.35 6.20
C ASP A 22 -7.73 -1.84 6.24
N LEU A 23 -6.92 -2.63 6.96
CA LEU A 23 -6.93 -4.10 6.89
C LEU A 23 -7.90 -4.76 7.87
N ARG A 24 -8.49 -4.03 8.83
CA ARG A 24 -9.42 -4.59 9.83
C ARG A 24 -10.83 -4.74 9.27
N ARG A 25 -10.94 -5.45 8.14
CA ARG A 25 -12.18 -5.65 7.37
C ARG A 25 -12.25 -7.08 6.82
N PRO A 26 -13.45 -7.63 6.57
CA PRO A 26 -13.62 -8.98 6.02
C PRO A 26 -13.37 -9.02 4.50
N ILE A 27 -12.15 -8.70 4.05
CA ILE A 27 -11.81 -8.56 2.61
C ILE A 27 -11.03 -9.75 2.01
N TYR A 28 -10.55 -10.67 2.85
CA TYR A 28 -9.54 -11.66 2.47
C TYR A 28 -10.05 -12.85 1.66
N GLN A 29 -11.35 -13.17 1.70
CA GLN A 29 -11.87 -14.33 0.95
C GLN A 29 -11.63 -14.20 -0.56
N LYS A 30 -11.68 -12.98 -1.09
CA LYS A 30 -11.46 -12.69 -2.51
C LYS A 30 -10.03 -12.97 -2.98
N THR A 31 -9.05 -12.95 -2.08
CA THR A 31 -7.63 -13.18 -2.40
C THR A 31 -7.26 -14.67 -2.37
N ALA A 32 -8.12 -15.53 -1.82
CA ALA A 32 -7.84 -16.97 -1.65
C ALA A 32 -7.77 -17.75 -2.98
N ALA A 33 -8.17 -17.14 -4.08
CA ALA A 33 -8.03 -17.67 -5.44
C ALA A 33 -7.57 -16.56 -6.39
N TYR A 34 -6.91 -16.96 -7.48
CA TYR A 34 -6.46 -16.07 -8.56
C TYR A 34 -5.43 -15.01 -8.13
N GLY A 35 -4.76 -15.22 -6.99
CA GLY A 35 -3.66 -14.38 -6.52
C GLY A 35 -4.10 -13.16 -5.71
N HIS A 36 -3.14 -12.65 -4.93
CA HIS A 36 -3.31 -11.50 -4.03
C HIS A 36 -3.00 -10.14 -4.68
N PHE A 37 -2.22 -10.14 -5.76
CA PHE A 37 -1.67 -8.93 -6.37
C PHE A 37 -2.06 -8.77 -7.85
N GLY A 38 -1.98 -7.54 -8.36
CA GLY A 38 -2.21 -7.19 -9.76
C GLY A 38 -3.68 -7.19 -10.17
N ARG A 39 -4.59 -7.17 -9.20
CA ARG A 39 -6.04 -7.22 -9.41
C ARG A 39 -6.67 -5.90 -8.98
N VAL A 40 -7.46 -5.31 -9.87
CA VAL A 40 -8.22 -4.09 -9.55
C VAL A 40 -9.50 -4.46 -8.79
N ASP A 41 -9.44 -4.38 -7.46
CA ASP A 41 -10.60 -4.52 -6.57
C ASP A 41 -10.56 -3.39 -5.53
N PRO A 42 -11.67 -2.68 -5.26
CA PRO A 42 -11.71 -1.60 -4.26
C PRO A 42 -11.25 -2.00 -2.85
N ASP A 43 -11.38 -3.29 -2.50
CA ASP A 43 -10.94 -3.81 -1.21
C ASP A 43 -9.43 -3.99 -1.11
N PHE A 44 -8.73 -4.13 -2.23
CA PHE A 44 -7.29 -4.35 -2.29
C PHE A 44 -6.56 -3.00 -2.27
N THR A 45 -6.57 -2.39 -1.10
CA THR A 45 -5.94 -1.08 -0.84
C THR A 45 -4.44 -1.05 -1.15
N TRP A 46 -3.76 -2.19 -1.09
CA TRP A 46 -2.34 -2.32 -1.45
C TRP A 46 -2.05 -2.20 -2.95
N GLU A 47 -3.06 -2.32 -3.81
CA GLU A 47 -2.93 -2.12 -5.26
C GLU A 47 -3.05 -0.64 -5.64
N LYS A 48 -3.43 0.24 -4.71
CA LYS A 48 -3.56 1.67 -4.98
C LYS A 48 -2.18 2.30 -5.16
N THR A 49 -2.03 3.08 -6.21
CA THR A 49 -0.83 3.89 -6.50
C THR A 49 -0.97 5.33 -5.99
N ASP A 50 -1.73 5.52 -4.91
CA ASP A 50 -2.11 6.83 -4.34
C ASP A 50 -0.92 7.65 -3.79
N CYS A 51 0.24 7.02 -3.60
CA CYS A 51 1.48 7.66 -3.15
C CYS A 51 2.50 7.94 -4.27
N ALA A 52 2.18 7.60 -5.53
CA ALA A 52 3.14 7.69 -6.63
C ALA A 52 3.61 9.14 -6.89
N ASP A 53 2.68 10.09 -6.94
CA ASP A 53 3.00 11.50 -7.20
C ASP A 53 3.77 12.15 -6.03
N ASP A 54 3.45 11.76 -4.79
CA ASP A 54 4.16 12.21 -3.60
C ASP A 54 5.60 11.71 -3.58
N LEU A 55 5.83 10.45 -3.97
CA LEU A 55 7.15 9.86 -4.07
C LEU A 55 7.95 10.50 -5.21
N ARG A 56 7.32 10.73 -6.36
CA ARG A 56 7.94 11.42 -7.50
C ARG A 56 8.41 12.82 -7.10
N SER A 57 7.52 13.58 -6.46
CA SER A 57 7.81 14.93 -5.96
C SER A 57 8.95 14.91 -4.92
N ALA A 58 8.92 13.96 -3.96
CA ALA A 58 9.97 13.82 -2.95
C ALA A 58 11.32 13.38 -3.54
N ALA A 59 11.31 12.69 -4.68
CA ALA A 59 12.52 12.36 -5.45
C ALA A 59 13.03 13.52 -6.32
N GLY A 60 12.28 14.61 -6.44
CA GLY A 60 12.62 15.77 -7.28
C GLY A 60 12.40 15.53 -8.78
N LEU A 61 11.41 14.69 -9.14
CA LEU A 61 11.09 14.28 -10.50
C LEU A 61 9.73 14.80 -10.99
#